data_AF-A3JJH4-F1
#
_entry.id   AF-A3JJH4-F1
#
_cell.length_a   1.000
_cell.length_b   1.000
_cell.length_c   1.000
_cell.angle_alpha   90.00
_cell.angle_beta   90.00
_cell.angle_gamma   90.00
#
_symmetry.space_group_name_H-M   'P 1'
#
loop_
_entity.id
_entity.type
_entity.pdbx_description
1 polymer ?
#
loop_
_entity_poly.entity_id
_entity_poly.type
_entity_poly.pdbx_seq_one_letter_code
_entity_poly.pdbx_strand_id
1 'polypeptide(L)'
;MGDQKSHGLVPTQWIETKTGARIERTSRPEDTPTFAVRMHGNCLSRDGEWELEPQPSSRDDEFLEKHRWTDLSEAEKALRDADYSPFFGPAA
;
A
#
# COMPACT_ATOMS: atom_id res chain seq x y z
N MET A 1 15.17 1.30 38.73
CA MET A 1 15.05 1.01 37.28
C MET A 1 13.63 1.33 36.87
N GLY A 2 13.41 2.41 36.13
CA GLY A 2 12.09 2.67 35.53
C GLY A 2 11.95 1.86 34.26
N ASP A 3 10.89 1.07 34.16
CA ASP A 3 10.50 0.39 32.93
C ASP A 3 10.30 1.43 31.82
N GLN A 4 11.24 1.51 30.88
CA GLN A 4 11.05 2.23 29.63
C GLN A 4 9.96 1.49 28.85
N LYS A 5 8.71 1.95 28.96
CA LYS A 5 7.66 1.51 28.05
C LYS A 5 8.12 1.84 26.63
N SER A 6 8.31 0.82 25.80
CA SER A 6 8.52 1.00 24.37
C SER A 6 7.36 1.83 23.82
N HIS A 7 7.66 2.81 22.96
CA HIS A 7 6.71 3.83 22.49
C HIS A 7 5.60 3.31 21.54
N GLY A 8 5.32 1.99 21.54
CA GLY A 8 4.21 1.40 20.77
C GLY A 8 4.25 1.75 19.28
N LEU A 9 5.45 1.81 18.69
CA LEU A 9 5.60 2.19 17.28
C LEU A 9 5.03 1.11 16.38
N VAL A 10 4.22 1.53 15.41
CA VAL A 10 3.66 0.68 14.37
C VAL A 10 4.26 1.10 13.04
N PRO A 11 4.85 0.17 12.26
CA PRO A 11 5.32 0.50 10.92
C PRO A 11 4.12 0.84 10.04
N THR A 12 4.20 1.99 9.37
CA THR A 12 3.14 2.48 8.48
C THR A 12 3.54 2.44 7.00
N GLN A 13 4.79 2.16 6.68
CA GLN A 13 5.28 2.17 5.30
C GLN A 13 6.46 1.22 5.07
N TRP A 14 6.46 0.59 3.90
CA TRP A 14 7.56 -0.21 3.35
C TRP A 14 7.82 0.26 1.91
N ILE A 15 9.06 0.51 1.56
CA ILE A 15 9.43 1.06 0.24
C ILE A 15 10.27 0.03 -0.51
N GLU A 16 9.87 -0.29 -1.74
CA GLU A 16 10.66 -1.10 -2.66
C GLU A 16 11.68 -0.20 -3.35
N THR A 17 12.96 -0.48 -3.12
CA THR A 17 14.05 0.45 -3.45
C THR A 17 14.35 0.56 -4.93
N LYS A 18 13.83 -0.37 -5.76
CA LYS A 18 14.09 -0.39 -7.21
C LYS A 18 13.15 0.55 -7.95
N THR A 19 11.86 0.49 -7.65
CA THR A 19 10.83 1.28 -8.35
C THR A 19 10.42 2.52 -7.56
N GLY A 20 10.64 2.54 -6.24
CA GLY A 20 10.09 3.56 -5.35
C GLY A 20 8.61 3.36 -5.02
N ALA A 21 7.99 2.28 -5.52
CA ALA A 21 6.67 1.86 -5.08
C ALA A 21 6.70 1.45 -3.61
N ARG A 22 5.57 1.56 -2.94
CA ARG A 22 5.48 1.36 -1.48
C ARG A 22 4.23 0.62 -1.08
N ILE A 23 4.30 -0.04 0.07
CA ILE A 23 3.13 -0.49 0.83
C ILE A 23 2.92 0.53 1.95
N GLU A 24 1.70 1.01 2.11
CA GLU A 24 1.31 1.99 3.13
C GLU A 24 0.19 1.39 3.98
N ARG A 25 0.33 1.39 5.31
CA ARG A 25 -0.76 1.06 6.22
C ARG A 25 -1.78 2.20 6.19
N THR A 26 -3.02 1.90 5.89
CA THR A 26 -4.10 2.88 5.77
C THR A 26 -5.07 2.89 6.95
N SER A 27 -5.05 1.85 7.78
CA SER A 27 -5.82 1.83 9.02
C SER A 27 -5.07 2.46 10.19
N ARG A 28 -5.81 2.86 11.22
CA ARG A 28 -5.20 3.36 12.45
C ARG A 28 -4.43 2.24 13.17
N PRO A 29 -3.44 2.56 14.02
CA PRO A 29 -2.66 1.57 14.76
C PRO A 29 -3.50 0.56 15.55
N GLU A 30 -4.62 1.00 16.13
CA GLU A 30 -5.54 0.22 16.96
C GLU A 30 -6.51 -0.68 16.16
N ASP A 31 -6.70 -0.38 14.87
CA ASP A 31 -7.62 -1.09 14.00
C ASP A 31 -6.96 -2.33 13.37
N THR A 32 -7.80 -3.22 12.82
CA THR A 32 -7.33 -4.27 11.91
C THR A 32 -6.48 -3.63 10.80
N PRO A 33 -5.26 -4.14 10.55
CA PRO A 33 -4.38 -3.56 9.56
C PRO A 33 -5.00 -3.64 8.16
N THR A 34 -5.02 -2.52 7.46
CA THR A 34 -5.25 -2.48 6.01
C THR A 34 -4.07 -1.79 5.35
N PHE A 35 -3.72 -2.27 4.16
CA PHE A 35 -2.58 -1.82 3.40
C PHE A 35 -3.01 -1.36 2.03
N ALA A 36 -2.27 -0.42 1.44
CA ALA A 36 -2.38 -0.02 0.05
C ALA A 36 -0.99 -0.09 -0.60
N VAL A 37 -0.89 -0.72 -1.77
CA VAL A 37 0.30 -0.67 -2.62
C VAL A 37 0.19 0.58 -3.50
N ARG A 38 1.17 1.47 -3.46
CA ARG A 38 1.10 2.83 -4.03
C ARG A 38 2.31 3.20 -4.87
N MET A 39 2.07 3.93 -5.95
CA MET A 39 3.11 4.51 -6.80
C MET A 39 2.60 5.79 -7.51
N HIS A 40 3.34 6.89 -7.39
CA HIS A 40 3.00 8.19 -8.01
C HIS A 40 1.55 8.68 -7.81
N GLY A 41 0.94 8.39 -6.65
CA GLY A 41 -0.45 8.75 -6.34
C GLY A 41 -1.49 7.71 -6.78
N ASN A 42 -1.07 6.68 -7.52
CA ASN A 42 -1.90 5.53 -7.89
C ASN A 42 -1.86 4.46 -6.78
N CYS A 43 -2.93 3.67 -6.73
CA CYS A 43 -3.00 2.42 -5.99
C CYS A 43 -3.02 1.25 -6.97
N LEU A 44 -2.30 0.18 -6.65
CA LEU A 44 -2.46 -1.08 -7.34
C LEU A 44 -3.78 -1.72 -6.91
N SER A 45 -4.49 -2.33 -7.84
CA SER A 45 -5.70 -3.11 -7.58
C SER A 45 -5.39 -4.59 -7.45
N ARG A 46 -6.34 -5.38 -6.94
CA ARG A 46 -6.23 -6.86 -6.95
C ARG A 46 -6.17 -7.47 -8.35
N ASP A 47 -6.61 -6.74 -9.37
CA ASP A 47 -6.55 -7.18 -10.76
C ASP A 47 -5.18 -6.90 -11.41
N GLY A 48 -4.27 -6.22 -10.70
CA GLY A 48 -2.94 -5.88 -11.20
C GLY A 48 -2.86 -4.52 -11.91
N GLU A 49 -3.97 -3.79 -12.00
CA GLU A 49 -4.03 -2.46 -12.63
C GLU A 49 -3.69 -1.35 -11.63
N TRP A 50 -3.02 -0.30 -12.11
CA TRP A 50 -2.75 0.90 -11.33
C TRP A 50 -3.80 1.99 -11.60
N GLU A 51 -4.50 2.41 -10.54
CA GLU A 51 -5.56 3.43 -10.64
C GLU A 51 -5.24 4.63 -9.76
N LEU A 52 -5.50 5.84 -10.27
CA LEU A 52 -5.32 7.05 -9.49
C LEU A 52 -6.24 7.04 -8.27
N GLU A 53 -5.68 7.25 -7.08
CA GLU A 53 -6.49 7.22 -5.88
C GLU A 53 -7.42 8.45 -5.78
N PRO A 54 -8.73 8.25 -5.60
CA PRO A 54 -9.67 9.34 -5.38
C PRO A 54 -9.33 10.14 -4.12
N GLN A 55 -9.78 11.40 -4.11
CA GLN A 55 -9.78 12.21 -2.90
C GLN A 55 -10.52 11.48 -1.77
N PRO A 56 -10.11 11.62 -0.48
CA PRO A 56 -10.69 10.85 0.62
C PRO A 56 -12.21 10.95 0.73
N SER A 57 -12.80 12.12 0.41
CA SER A 57 -14.25 12.34 0.45
C SER A 57 -15.01 11.74 -0.74
N SER A 58 -14.31 11.33 -1.79
CA SER A 58 -14.88 10.70 -2.99
C SER A 58 -14.48 9.22 -3.11
N ARG A 59 -13.84 8.68 -2.08
CA ARG A 59 -13.46 7.27 -2.02
C ARG A 59 -14.64 6.45 -1.50
N ASP A 60 -15.02 5.44 -2.27
CA ASP A 60 -16.11 4.54 -1.92
C ASP A 60 -15.59 3.17 -1.47
N ASP A 61 -16.53 2.34 -1.01
CA ASP A 61 -16.28 0.99 -0.52
C ASP A 61 -15.76 0.07 -1.63
N GLU A 62 -16.20 0.28 -2.88
CA GLU A 62 -15.73 -0.49 -4.04
C GLU A 62 -14.24 -0.26 -4.29
N PHE A 63 -13.81 1.00 -4.32
CA PHE A 63 -12.40 1.35 -4.46
C PHE A 63 -11.57 0.77 -3.30
N LEU A 64 -12.06 0.90 -2.07
CA LEU A 64 -11.39 0.36 -0.89
C LEU A 64 -11.27 -1.16 -0.94
N GLU A 65 -12.34 -1.87 -1.31
CA GLU A 65 -12.30 -3.31 -1.46
C GLU A 65 -11.27 -3.71 -2.52
N LYS A 66 -11.26 -3.04 -3.67
CA LYS A 66 -10.36 -3.37 -4.78
C LYS A 66 -8.88 -3.05 -4.50
N HIS A 67 -8.57 -2.03 -3.71
CA HIS A 67 -7.21 -1.48 -3.54
C HIS A 67 -6.67 -1.56 -2.10
N ARG A 68 -7.36 -2.28 -1.20
CA ARG A 68 -6.88 -2.52 0.17
C ARG A 68 -6.68 -3.99 0.45
N TRP A 69 -5.53 -4.31 1.03
CA TRP A 69 -5.19 -5.64 1.49
C TRP A 69 -5.30 -5.69 3.00
N THR A 70 -5.85 -6.78 3.53
CA THR A 70 -5.90 -7.04 4.97
C THR A 70 -4.68 -7.80 5.48
N ASP A 71 -3.85 -8.30 4.56
CA ASP A 71 -2.63 -9.04 4.85
C ASP A 71 -1.42 -8.37 4.18
N LEU A 72 -0.33 -8.21 4.94
CA LEU A 72 0.87 -7.55 4.45
C LEU A 72 1.61 -8.39 3.42
N SER A 73 1.64 -9.72 3.60
CA SER A 73 2.33 -10.62 2.67
C SER A 73 1.62 -10.70 1.32
N GLU A 74 0.29 -10.59 1.29
CA GLU A 74 -0.46 -10.43 0.05
C GLU A 74 -0.16 -9.10 -0.65
N ALA A 75 -0.09 -7.99 0.10
CA ALA A 75 0.31 -6.70 -0.46
C ALA A 75 1.75 -6.71 -0.99
N GLU A 76 2.68 -7.38 -0.31
CA GLU A 76 4.06 -7.56 -0.75
C GLU A 76 4.13 -8.40 -2.03
N LYS A 77 3.37 -9.49 -2.10
CA LYS A 77 3.26 -10.29 -3.32
C LYS A 77 2.73 -9.44 -4.48
N ALA A 78 1.66 -8.69 -4.27
CA ALA A 78 1.10 -7.81 -5.29
C ALA A 78 2.11 -6.76 -5.77
N LEU A 79 2.83 -6.12 -4.86
CA LEU A 79 3.89 -5.16 -5.18
C LEU A 79 5.00 -5.79 -6.05
N ARG A 80 5.45 -6.99 -5.71
CA ARG A 80 6.50 -7.70 -6.45
C ARG A 80 6.05 -8.12 -7.84
N ASP A 81 4.81 -8.57 -7.96
CA ASP A 81 4.26 -9.14 -9.18
C ASP A 81 3.63 -8.06 -10.09
N ALA A 82 3.59 -6.79 -9.65
CA ALA A 82 2.98 -5.68 -10.37
C ALA A 82 3.67 -5.37 -11.71
N ASP A 83 2.87 -5.00 -12.71
CA ASP A 83 3.39 -4.42 -13.95
C ASP A 83 3.70 -2.93 -13.75
N TYR A 84 4.96 -2.55 -13.96
CA TYR A 84 5.44 -1.17 -13.87
C TYR A 84 5.60 -0.49 -15.23
N SER A 85 5.26 -1.19 -16.32
CA SER A 85 5.30 -0.63 -17.68
C SER A 85 4.55 0.70 -17.85
N PRO A 86 3.44 0.99 -17.13
CA PRO A 86 2.77 2.29 -17.21
C PRO A 86 3.61 3.47 -16.72
N PHE A 87 4.64 3.24 -15.88
CA PHE A 87 5.45 4.30 -15.27
C PHE A 87 6.84 4.45 -15.90
N PHE A 88 7.43 3.36 -16.35
CA PHE A 88 8.81 3.35 -16.86
C PHE A 88 8.92 3.01 -18.35
N GLY A 89 7.80 2.73 -19.02
CA GLY A 89 7.78 2.17 -20.37
C GLY A 89 8.13 0.67 -20.38
N PRO A 90 8.13 0.02 -21.55
CA PRO A 90 8.51 -1.38 -21.65
C PRO A 90 9.95 -1.58 -21.17
N ALA A 91 10.22 -2.68 -20.48
CA ALA A 91 11.58 -3.10 -20.19
C ALA A 91 12.34 -3.22 -21.52
N ALA A 92 13.46 -2.51 -21.63
CA ALA A 92 14.34 -2.54 -22.80
C ALA A 92 14.97 -3.91 -23.03
#